data_AF-A0A6P1IKN8-F1
#
_entry.id   AF-A0A6P1IKN8-F1
#
_cell.length_a   1.000
_cell.length_b   1.000
_cell.length_c   1.000
_cell.angle_alpha   90.00
_cell.angle_beta   90.00
_cell.angle_gamma   90.00
#
_symmetry.space_group_name_H-M   'P 1'
#
loop_
_entity.id
_entity.type
_entity.pdbx_description
1 polymer ?
#
loop_
_entity_poly.entity_id
_entity_poly.type
_entity_poly.pdbx_seq_one_letter_code
_entity_poly.pdbx_strand_id
1 'polypeptide(L)'
;MAFDIDIGFVCKAGRKEPNEDFCAAMLPPEGQEDMGSIVAIADGVSAGGLGREAAQTTVTSLVRDYHSTPETWDTTVALDRIIGAQNAWLAGVNRSRQPAMGLTTLTALVLRGQSYTLAHVGDSRCYLLRDGQTLRLTHDHVVNHPDLQHQLLRAVGLEDHLVVDYVQGDLQVGDTFVMLTDGVHARLSERRLADCADPSTRAQDTCERLVEAALAAGSDDNLTAMVVRVLGLLDPNLEDASRAAQTLPMAPRLKVGDPIDGFVVTAPVADNGINLLYQVRDPATQALYALKTLHPARAHDHDERAMLAHEAWLSRRMQSSRAADNLVCLHHSLPTQRPRSAYYLLYDWHGGETLQQMLDRMQRFAPAQAVQIAMQTLRVLGRMHRQGVIHRDIKPANLHQGDDGVLRVLDLGVALSGREPESMRRLHAGTASYVNPEQWGYNTRQASGASDAESKELPDAQSDLFALGVTLYQLLTGRLPYGQVLPYQVGRYYRDPTPPSRHNPEVPIWLDHVVQKAVARDKALRFETAEEFLLALERGASRPLTMPPASALLQRDPTMLWKLLLGLSALFNVLLVYWLLFLPT
;
A
#
# COMPACT_ATOMS: atom_id res chain seq x y z
N MET A 1 8.77 -13.43 -4.05
CA MET A 1 8.79 -14.74 -3.33
C MET A 1 7.38 -15.26 -3.49
N ALA A 2 7.17 -16.43 -4.07
CA ALA A 2 5.83 -16.97 -4.30
C ALA A 2 5.16 -17.43 -2.98
N PHE A 3 3.83 -17.53 -2.99
CA PHE A 3 3.06 -18.25 -1.98
C PHE A 3 3.68 -19.64 -1.74
N ASP A 4 3.93 -20.00 -0.48
CA ASP A 4 4.33 -21.37 -0.13
C ASP A 4 3.06 -22.14 0.24
N ILE A 5 2.62 -23.01 -0.66
CA ILE A 5 1.37 -23.76 -0.54
C ILE A 5 1.59 -25.23 -0.89
N ASP A 6 0.95 -26.12 -0.14
CA ASP A 6 0.89 -27.55 -0.43
C ASP A 6 -0.50 -27.90 -0.96
N ILE A 7 -0.56 -28.37 -2.21
CA ILE A 7 -1.79 -28.71 -2.91
C ILE A 7 -1.81 -30.22 -3.15
N GLY A 8 -2.89 -30.86 -2.73
CA GLY A 8 -3.19 -32.26 -3.02
C GLY A 8 -4.55 -32.39 -3.70
N PHE A 9 -4.70 -33.39 -4.56
CA PHE A 9 -6.00 -33.73 -5.12
C PHE A 9 -6.10 -35.22 -5.49
N VAL A 10 -7.33 -35.73 -5.40
CA VAL A 10 -7.72 -37.06 -5.87
C VAL A 10 -9.04 -36.90 -6.62
N CYS A 11 -9.12 -37.46 -7.82
CA CYS A 11 -10.31 -37.44 -8.67
C CYS A 11 -10.49 -38.85 -9.25
N LYS A 12 -11.47 -39.61 -8.74
CA LYS A 12 -11.68 -41.03 -9.07
C LYS A 12 -13.13 -41.28 -9.48
N ALA A 13 -13.34 -42.18 -10.44
CA ALA A 13 -14.68 -42.62 -10.86
C ALA A 13 -15.48 -43.29 -9.71
N GLY A 14 -14.79 -43.86 -8.72
CA GLY A 14 -15.46 -44.64 -7.68
C GLY A 14 -16.10 -45.91 -8.24
N ARG A 15 -17.39 -46.11 -7.98
CA ARG A 15 -18.16 -47.28 -8.46
C ARG A 15 -18.99 -46.99 -9.71
N LYS A 16 -19.05 -45.73 -10.14
CA LYS A 16 -19.84 -45.22 -11.27
C LYS A 16 -18.90 -44.81 -12.40
N GLU A 17 -18.90 -45.54 -13.51
CA GLU A 17 -18.14 -45.17 -14.71
C GLU A 17 -19.06 -44.54 -15.77
N PRO A 18 -18.63 -43.48 -16.47
CA PRO A 18 -17.33 -42.79 -16.40
C PRO A 18 -17.21 -41.78 -15.25
N ASN A 19 -15.99 -41.33 -14.95
CA ASN A 19 -15.77 -40.17 -14.05
C ASN A 19 -16.19 -38.87 -14.75
N GLU A 20 -17.14 -38.16 -14.17
CA GLU A 20 -17.67 -36.87 -14.62
C GLU A 20 -17.14 -35.70 -13.79
N ASP A 21 -16.51 -35.96 -12.65
CA ASP A 21 -15.81 -34.95 -11.86
C ASP A 21 -14.53 -34.45 -12.55
N PHE A 22 -14.16 -33.21 -12.25
CA PHE A 22 -12.87 -32.66 -12.64
C PHE A 22 -12.33 -31.67 -11.60
N CYS A 23 -11.01 -31.63 -11.42
CA CYS A 23 -10.34 -30.62 -10.59
C CYS A 23 -9.01 -30.22 -11.21
N ALA A 24 -8.58 -28.98 -10.95
CA ALA A 24 -7.30 -28.46 -11.41
C ALA A 24 -6.77 -27.38 -10.47
N ALA A 25 -5.45 -27.22 -10.49
CA ALA A 25 -4.73 -26.17 -9.80
C ALA A 25 -3.79 -25.48 -10.78
N MET A 26 -3.68 -24.16 -10.69
CA MET A 26 -2.71 -23.36 -11.44
C MET A 26 -1.98 -22.45 -10.46
N LEU A 27 -0.65 -22.57 -10.47
CA LEU A 27 0.26 -21.67 -9.75
C LEU A 27 0.58 -20.46 -10.65
N PRO A 28 0.89 -19.29 -10.07
CA PRO A 28 1.22 -18.12 -10.86
C PRO A 28 2.44 -18.38 -11.74
N PRO A 29 2.40 -18.00 -13.04
CA PRO A 29 3.57 -18.07 -13.89
C PRO A 29 4.66 -17.10 -13.40
N GLU A 30 5.91 -17.36 -13.79
CA GLU A 30 7.04 -16.48 -13.44
C GLU A 30 6.76 -15.03 -13.85
N GLY A 31 6.93 -14.11 -12.89
CA GLY A 31 6.67 -12.68 -13.09
C GLY A 31 5.24 -12.22 -12.79
N GLN A 32 4.29 -13.13 -12.52
CA GLN A 32 2.92 -12.82 -12.11
C GLN A 32 2.58 -13.32 -10.69
N GLU A 33 3.57 -13.34 -9.81
CA GLU A 33 3.45 -13.81 -8.41
C GLU A 33 2.34 -13.07 -7.65
N ASP A 34 2.13 -11.79 -7.95
CA ASP A 34 1.12 -10.92 -7.33
C ASP A 34 -0.34 -11.31 -7.70
N MET A 35 -0.54 -12.12 -8.75
CA MET A 35 -1.87 -12.65 -9.11
C MET A 35 -2.32 -13.81 -8.21
N GLY A 36 -1.41 -14.40 -7.43
CA GLY A 36 -1.76 -15.51 -6.53
C GLY A 36 -1.95 -16.85 -7.24
N SER A 37 -2.52 -17.83 -6.55
CA SER A 37 -2.80 -19.18 -7.08
C SER A 37 -4.29 -19.44 -7.16
N ILE A 38 -4.73 -20.22 -8.15
CA ILE A 38 -6.14 -20.61 -8.31
C ILE A 38 -6.28 -22.14 -8.32
N VAL A 39 -7.28 -22.64 -7.61
CA VAL A 39 -7.69 -24.04 -7.64
C VAL A 39 -9.20 -24.12 -7.87
N ALA A 40 -9.65 -25.17 -8.54
CA ALA A 40 -11.07 -25.38 -8.79
C ALA A 40 -11.45 -26.86 -8.85
N ILE A 41 -12.67 -27.15 -8.41
CA ILE A 41 -13.33 -28.45 -8.46
C ILE A 41 -14.71 -28.29 -9.09
N ALA A 42 -15.13 -29.29 -9.86
CA ALA A 42 -16.41 -29.34 -10.53
C ALA A 42 -16.91 -30.78 -10.60
N ASP A 43 -18.21 -30.93 -10.45
CA ASP A 43 -18.97 -32.18 -10.58
C ASP A 43 -19.97 -32.03 -11.74
N GLY A 44 -19.84 -32.93 -12.72
CA GLY A 44 -20.63 -32.91 -13.94
C GLY A 44 -21.95 -33.66 -13.78
N VAL A 45 -23.07 -33.02 -14.14
CA VAL A 45 -24.40 -33.63 -14.01
C VAL A 45 -24.64 -34.68 -15.11
N SER A 46 -24.84 -35.94 -14.71
CA SER A 46 -25.02 -37.08 -15.63
C SER A 46 -26.27 -36.98 -16.51
N ALA A 47 -27.34 -36.33 -16.03
CA ALA A 47 -28.67 -36.35 -16.67
C ALA A 47 -28.70 -35.81 -18.11
N GLY A 48 -27.74 -34.96 -18.48
CA GLY A 48 -27.65 -34.37 -19.83
C GLY A 48 -26.64 -35.04 -20.77
N GLY A 49 -25.88 -36.03 -20.29
CA GLY A 49 -24.94 -36.84 -21.09
C GLY A 49 -23.62 -36.15 -21.49
N LEU A 50 -23.41 -34.88 -21.11
CA LEU A 50 -22.18 -34.12 -21.35
C LEU A 50 -21.58 -33.55 -20.06
N GLY A 51 -21.88 -34.15 -18.90
CA GLY A 51 -21.44 -33.68 -17.58
C GLY A 51 -19.92 -33.57 -17.48
N ARG A 52 -19.19 -34.62 -17.88
CA ARG A 52 -17.72 -34.63 -17.93
C ARG A 52 -17.13 -33.51 -18.79
N GLU A 53 -17.66 -33.29 -19.99
CA GLU A 53 -17.17 -32.25 -20.89
C GLU A 53 -17.40 -30.86 -20.30
N ALA A 54 -18.54 -30.65 -19.64
CA ALA A 54 -18.85 -29.41 -18.94
C ALA A 54 -17.88 -29.16 -17.78
N ALA A 55 -17.72 -30.11 -16.86
CA ALA A 55 -16.83 -29.99 -15.71
C ALA A 55 -15.37 -29.71 -16.13
N GLN A 56 -14.86 -30.50 -17.08
CA GLN A 56 -13.49 -30.34 -17.58
C GLN A 56 -13.28 -28.99 -18.26
N THR A 57 -14.20 -28.56 -19.12
CA THR A 57 -14.07 -27.30 -19.87
C THR A 57 -14.16 -26.10 -18.92
N THR A 58 -15.15 -26.09 -18.02
CA THR A 58 -15.36 -25.00 -17.06
C THR A 58 -14.14 -24.80 -16.17
N VAL A 59 -13.62 -25.87 -15.56
CA VAL A 59 -12.45 -25.78 -14.67
C VAL A 59 -11.19 -25.39 -15.45
N THR A 60 -10.93 -26.02 -16.61
CA THR A 60 -9.72 -25.75 -17.40
C THR A 60 -9.68 -24.30 -17.88
N SER A 61 -10.80 -23.79 -18.40
CA SER A 61 -10.89 -22.40 -18.83
C SER A 61 -10.69 -21.44 -17.66
N LEU A 62 -11.34 -21.70 -16.52
CA LEU A 62 -11.24 -20.83 -15.35
C LEU A 62 -9.80 -20.67 -14.85
N VAL A 63 -9.12 -21.80 -14.59
CA VAL A 63 -7.75 -21.77 -14.01
C VAL A 63 -6.74 -21.19 -15.00
N ARG A 64 -6.97 -21.31 -16.30
CA ARG A 64 -6.09 -20.80 -17.34
C ARG A 64 -6.30 -19.31 -17.61
N ASP A 65 -7.55 -18.88 -17.69
CA ASP A 65 -7.89 -17.51 -18.05
C ASP A 65 -7.67 -16.54 -16.88
N TYR A 66 -7.68 -17.03 -15.62
CA TYR A 66 -7.45 -16.22 -14.43
C TYR A 66 -6.17 -15.37 -14.51
N HIS A 67 -5.03 -15.98 -14.83
CA HIS A 67 -3.74 -15.28 -14.96
C HIS A 67 -3.64 -14.38 -16.21
N SER A 68 -4.61 -14.47 -17.12
CA SER A 68 -4.69 -13.58 -18.29
C SER A 68 -5.52 -12.32 -18.01
N THR A 69 -6.11 -12.20 -16.82
CA THR A 69 -6.88 -11.01 -16.42
C THR A 69 -5.97 -9.84 -16.01
N PRO A 70 -6.43 -8.59 -16.13
CA PRO A 70 -5.66 -7.43 -15.68
C PRO A 70 -5.34 -7.49 -14.19
N GLU A 71 -4.08 -7.23 -13.81
CA GLU A 71 -3.62 -7.25 -12.41
C GLU A 71 -4.36 -6.27 -11.50
N THR A 72 -4.94 -5.21 -12.09
CA THR A 72 -5.70 -4.18 -11.37
C THR A 72 -7.12 -4.58 -11.01
N TRP A 73 -7.60 -5.74 -11.47
CA TRP A 73 -8.95 -6.21 -11.14
C TRP A 73 -8.97 -6.86 -9.76
N ASP A 74 -10.04 -6.57 -9.01
CA ASP A 74 -10.37 -7.35 -7.82
C ASP A 74 -10.65 -8.81 -8.23
N THR A 75 -10.22 -9.74 -7.39
CA THR A 75 -10.34 -11.17 -7.65
C THR A 75 -11.79 -11.61 -7.89
N THR A 76 -12.77 -11.04 -7.20
CA THR A 76 -14.20 -11.35 -7.44
C THR A 76 -14.64 -10.88 -8.82
N VAL A 77 -14.21 -9.70 -9.27
CA VAL A 77 -14.53 -9.19 -10.61
C VAL A 77 -13.91 -10.06 -11.70
N ALA A 78 -12.66 -10.48 -11.50
CA ALA A 78 -11.98 -11.40 -12.42
C ALA A 78 -12.74 -12.73 -12.54
N LEU A 79 -13.06 -13.36 -11.41
CA LEU A 79 -13.82 -14.62 -11.37
C LEU A 79 -15.20 -14.47 -12.01
N ASP A 80 -15.94 -13.41 -11.69
CA ASP A 80 -17.29 -13.16 -12.22
C ASP A 80 -17.30 -13.06 -13.75
N ARG A 81 -16.33 -12.33 -14.31
CA ARG A 81 -16.20 -12.17 -15.76
C ARG A 81 -15.87 -13.48 -16.45
N ILE A 82 -14.96 -14.27 -15.88
CA ILE A 82 -14.56 -15.55 -16.47
C ILE A 82 -15.71 -16.56 -16.36
N ILE A 83 -16.28 -16.74 -15.17
CA ILE A 83 -17.36 -17.70 -14.91
C ILE A 83 -18.60 -17.34 -15.75
N GLY A 84 -18.96 -16.05 -15.82
CA GLY A 84 -20.07 -15.59 -16.66
C GLY A 84 -19.85 -15.87 -18.15
N ALA A 85 -18.62 -15.68 -18.66
CA ALA A 85 -18.29 -16.01 -20.05
C ALA A 85 -18.37 -17.52 -20.32
N GLN A 86 -17.88 -18.36 -19.41
CA GLN A 86 -17.98 -19.82 -19.53
C GLN A 86 -19.43 -20.30 -19.46
N ASN A 87 -20.24 -19.73 -18.57
CA ASN A 87 -21.66 -20.04 -18.48
C ASN A 87 -22.40 -19.70 -19.78
N ALA A 88 -22.18 -18.50 -20.33
CA ALA A 88 -22.82 -18.07 -21.56
C ALA A 88 -22.45 -18.97 -22.75
N TRP A 89 -21.18 -19.39 -22.83
CA TRP A 89 -20.72 -20.33 -23.84
C TRP A 89 -21.40 -21.70 -23.69
N LEU A 90 -21.40 -22.27 -22.48
CA LEU A 90 -22.00 -23.59 -22.22
C LEU A 90 -23.52 -23.59 -22.43
N ALA A 91 -24.23 -22.55 -21.96
CA ALA A 91 -25.66 -22.37 -22.21
C ALA A 91 -25.96 -22.24 -23.72
N GLY A 92 -25.09 -21.56 -24.47
CA GLY A 92 -25.16 -21.51 -25.94
C GLY A 92 -25.01 -22.88 -26.60
N VAL A 93 -24.03 -23.68 -26.16
CA VAL A 93 -23.83 -25.06 -26.64
C VAL A 93 -25.05 -25.94 -26.32
N ASN A 94 -25.59 -25.84 -25.11
CA ASN A 94 -26.76 -26.59 -24.66
C ASN A 94 -28.00 -26.28 -25.54
N ARG A 95 -28.21 -25.02 -25.95
CA ARG A 95 -29.28 -24.67 -26.90
C ARG A 95 -29.12 -25.32 -28.26
N SER A 96 -27.90 -25.44 -28.77
CA SER A 96 -27.64 -25.99 -30.10
C SER A 96 -27.62 -27.53 -30.15
N ARG A 97 -27.42 -28.22 -29.02
CA ARG A 97 -27.21 -29.68 -28.96
C ARG A 97 -28.38 -30.47 -28.35
N GLN A 98 -29.56 -29.85 -28.19
CA GLN A 98 -30.72 -30.54 -27.63
C GLN A 98 -31.01 -31.86 -28.37
N PRO A 99 -31.24 -32.99 -27.65
CA PRO A 99 -31.56 -33.06 -26.20
C PRO A 99 -30.35 -33.18 -25.25
N ALA A 100 -29.11 -33.22 -25.74
CA ALA A 100 -27.93 -33.31 -24.88
C ALA A 100 -27.61 -31.97 -24.20
N MET A 101 -27.27 -32.01 -22.91
CA MET A 101 -26.93 -30.83 -22.11
C MET A 101 -25.70 -31.11 -21.24
N GLY A 102 -24.75 -30.19 -21.21
CA GLY A 102 -23.64 -30.18 -20.26
C GLY A 102 -23.97 -29.23 -19.12
N LEU A 103 -24.03 -29.76 -17.90
CA LEU A 103 -24.22 -28.98 -16.67
C LEU A 103 -23.16 -29.40 -15.68
N THR A 104 -22.67 -28.46 -14.88
CA THR A 104 -21.65 -28.75 -13.86
C THR A 104 -21.78 -27.83 -12.67
N THR A 105 -21.38 -28.32 -11.50
CA THR A 105 -21.05 -27.48 -10.36
C THR A 105 -19.70 -26.80 -10.60
N LEU A 106 -19.41 -25.78 -9.80
CA LEU A 106 -18.11 -25.12 -9.78
C LEU A 106 -17.84 -24.57 -8.38
N THR A 107 -16.74 -24.98 -7.77
CA THR A 107 -16.18 -24.32 -6.60
C THR A 107 -14.73 -23.96 -6.89
N ALA A 108 -14.41 -22.67 -6.85
CA ALA A 108 -13.09 -22.16 -7.15
C ALA A 108 -12.56 -21.34 -5.98
N LEU A 109 -11.30 -21.57 -5.61
CA LEU A 109 -10.60 -20.86 -4.56
C LEU A 109 -9.37 -20.18 -5.15
N VAL A 110 -9.29 -18.88 -4.95
CA VAL A 110 -8.13 -18.07 -5.30
C VAL A 110 -7.44 -17.60 -4.02
N LEU A 111 -6.13 -17.83 -3.93
CA LEU A 111 -5.28 -17.34 -2.86
C LEU A 111 -4.39 -16.23 -3.41
N ARG A 112 -4.59 -14.97 -2.97
CA ARG A 112 -3.88 -13.79 -3.49
C ARG A 112 -3.52 -12.83 -2.36
N GLY A 113 -2.26 -12.39 -2.30
CA GLY A 113 -1.75 -11.55 -1.20
C GLY A 113 -1.84 -12.25 0.16
N GLN A 114 -2.66 -11.70 1.07
CA GLN A 114 -3.00 -12.33 2.35
C GLN A 114 -4.48 -12.62 2.46
N SER A 115 -5.16 -12.79 1.34
CA SER A 115 -6.60 -13.06 1.30
C SER A 115 -6.92 -14.24 0.41
N TYR A 116 -8.07 -14.84 0.68
CA TYR A 116 -8.70 -15.82 -0.21
C TYR A 116 -10.01 -15.27 -0.75
N THR A 117 -10.34 -15.68 -1.97
CA THR A 117 -11.65 -15.47 -2.59
C THR A 117 -12.15 -16.82 -3.07
N LEU A 118 -13.34 -17.21 -2.61
CA LEU A 118 -14.04 -18.41 -3.01
C LEU A 118 -15.22 -18.01 -3.89
N ALA A 119 -15.36 -18.64 -5.05
CA ALA A 119 -16.53 -18.55 -5.92
C ALA A 119 -17.22 -19.92 -5.98
N HIS A 120 -18.54 -19.94 -5.81
CA HIS A 120 -19.28 -21.20 -5.66
C HIS A 120 -20.62 -21.21 -6.39
N VAL A 121 -20.87 -22.32 -7.09
CA VAL A 121 -22.13 -22.68 -7.73
C VAL A 121 -22.31 -24.20 -7.64
N GLY A 122 -23.40 -24.65 -7.03
CA GLY A 122 -23.81 -26.06 -7.02
C GLY A 122 -23.84 -26.58 -5.59
N ASP A 123 -23.41 -27.81 -5.38
CA ASP A 123 -23.44 -28.47 -4.07
C ASP A 123 -22.08 -29.02 -3.62
N SER A 124 -21.02 -28.84 -4.41
CA SER A 124 -19.66 -29.14 -3.94
C SER A 124 -19.29 -28.26 -2.74
N ARG A 125 -18.67 -28.86 -1.72
CA ARG A 125 -18.44 -28.18 -0.44
C ARG A 125 -16.99 -27.75 -0.25
N CYS A 126 -16.79 -26.52 0.22
CA CYS A 126 -15.50 -26.03 0.70
C CYS A 126 -15.53 -25.81 2.22
N TYR A 127 -14.52 -26.30 2.92
CA TYR A 127 -14.30 -26.14 4.34
C TYR A 127 -12.96 -25.45 4.59
N LEU A 128 -12.91 -24.55 5.58
CA LEU A 128 -11.71 -23.97 6.14
C LEU A 128 -11.45 -24.59 7.52
N LEU A 129 -10.29 -25.22 7.68
CA LEU A 129 -9.80 -25.70 8.96
C LEU A 129 -8.76 -24.72 9.50
N ARG A 130 -9.05 -24.12 10.66
CA ARG A 130 -8.22 -23.12 11.33
C ARG A 130 -8.31 -23.30 12.84
N ASP A 131 -7.16 -23.34 13.53
CA ASP A 131 -7.08 -23.45 14.99
C ASP A 131 -7.95 -24.56 15.61
N GLY A 132 -8.05 -25.70 14.91
CA GLY A 132 -8.88 -26.84 15.33
C GLY A 132 -10.39 -26.66 15.13
N GLN A 133 -10.83 -25.55 14.52
CA GLN A 133 -12.20 -25.33 14.08
C GLN A 133 -12.37 -25.72 12.61
N THR A 134 -13.55 -26.25 12.27
CA THR A 134 -13.95 -26.54 10.89
C THR A 134 -15.10 -25.63 10.52
N LEU A 135 -14.88 -24.72 9.58
CA LEU A 135 -15.88 -23.78 9.08
C LEU A 135 -16.25 -24.14 7.65
N ARG A 136 -17.52 -24.42 7.40
CA ARG A 136 -18.03 -24.58 6.03
C ARG A 136 -18.21 -23.21 5.37
N LEU A 137 -17.59 -23.02 4.20
CA LEU A 137 -17.61 -21.75 3.46
C LEU A 137 -18.71 -21.69 2.38
N THR A 138 -19.15 -22.83 1.84
CA THR A 138 -20.17 -22.88 0.77
C THR A 138 -21.55 -23.26 1.29
N HIS A 139 -22.59 -22.86 0.57
CA HIS A 139 -23.98 -23.26 0.79
C HIS A 139 -24.49 -24.03 -0.42
N ASP A 140 -25.13 -25.19 -0.21
CA ASP A 140 -25.57 -26.03 -1.33
C ASP A 140 -26.76 -25.39 -2.06
N HIS A 141 -26.65 -25.30 -3.39
CA HIS A 141 -27.71 -24.81 -4.28
C HIS A 141 -28.61 -25.95 -4.76
N VAL A 142 -29.26 -26.66 -3.84
CA VAL A 142 -30.16 -27.80 -4.14
C VAL A 142 -31.60 -27.56 -3.67
N VAL A 143 -32.55 -28.26 -4.27
CA VAL A 143 -33.97 -28.20 -3.85
C VAL A 143 -34.12 -28.79 -2.45
N ASN A 144 -34.65 -27.99 -1.51
CA ASN A 144 -34.92 -28.43 -0.15
C ASN A 144 -36.25 -29.21 -0.06
N HIS A 145 -36.31 -30.37 -0.72
CA HIS A 145 -37.44 -31.30 -0.68
C HIS A 145 -36.94 -32.75 -0.58
N PRO A 146 -37.51 -33.61 0.29
CA PRO A 146 -37.03 -34.99 0.51
C PRO A 146 -36.85 -35.82 -0.77
N ASP A 147 -37.74 -35.63 -1.74
CA ASP A 147 -37.72 -36.38 -3.01
C ASP A 147 -36.82 -35.75 -4.10
N LEU A 148 -36.29 -34.53 -3.89
CA LEU A 148 -35.54 -33.75 -4.88
C LEU A 148 -34.18 -33.24 -4.36
N GLN A 149 -33.65 -33.82 -3.28
CA GLN A 149 -32.44 -33.34 -2.59
C GLN A 149 -31.18 -33.28 -3.48
N HIS A 150 -31.18 -33.93 -4.64
CA HIS A 150 -30.06 -34.01 -5.59
C HIS A 150 -30.29 -33.14 -6.84
N GLN A 151 -31.38 -32.34 -6.86
CA GLN A 151 -31.67 -31.47 -7.99
C GLN A 151 -31.05 -30.09 -7.74
N LEU A 152 -30.09 -29.70 -8.58
CA LEU A 152 -29.42 -28.41 -8.53
C LEU A 152 -30.38 -27.27 -8.93
N LEU A 153 -30.48 -26.26 -8.08
CA LEU A 153 -31.12 -24.97 -8.34
C LEU A 153 -30.22 -24.05 -9.16
N ARG A 154 -28.90 -24.19 -9.02
CA ARG A 154 -27.90 -23.40 -9.75
C ARG A 154 -26.77 -24.31 -10.21
N ALA A 155 -26.48 -24.26 -11.49
CA ALA A 155 -25.36 -24.96 -12.11
C ALA A 155 -24.84 -24.15 -13.30
N VAL A 156 -23.57 -24.30 -13.63
CA VAL A 156 -22.99 -23.69 -14.83
C VAL A 156 -23.61 -24.37 -16.05
N GLY A 157 -24.12 -23.56 -16.98
CA GLY A 157 -24.81 -24.00 -18.20
C GLY A 157 -26.32 -24.21 -18.07
N LEU A 158 -26.89 -24.01 -16.86
CA LEU A 158 -28.33 -24.23 -16.60
C LEU A 158 -29.20 -23.08 -17.13
N GLU A 159 -28.77 -21.84 -16.88
CA GLU A 159 -29.48 -20.61 -17.26
C GLU A 159 -28.54 -19.66 -18.02
N ASP A 160 -29.10 -18.70 -18.74
CA ASP A 160 -28.31 -17.69 -19.48
C ASP A 160 -27.49 -16.79 -18.54
N HIS A 161 -28.04 -16.49 -17.36
CA HIS A 161 -27.42 -15.64 -16.37
C HIS A 161 -27.20 -16.44 -15.10
N LEU A 162 -25.94 -16.61 -14.74
CA LEU A 162 -25.55 -17.38 -13.57
C LEU A 162 -25.28 -16.44 -12.39
N VAL A 163 -25.91 -16.73 -11.25
CA VAL A 163 -25.59 -16.07 -9.98
C VAL A 163 -24.55 -16.91 -9.25
N VAL A 164 -23.38 -16.32 -9.00
CA VAL A 164 -22.26 -16.94 -8.30
C VAL A 164 -22.20 -16.42 -6.87
N ASP A 165 -22.04 -17.32 -5.90
CA ASP A 165 -21.82 -16.95 -4.51
C ASP A 165 -20.33 -16.70 -4.26
N TYR A 166 -20.01 -15.58 -3.62
CA TYR A 166 -18.63 -15.21 -3.30
C TYR A 166 -18.42 -15.14 -1.79
N VAL A 167 -17.32 -15.73 -1.32
CA VAL A 167 -16.85 -15.63 0.07
C VAL A 167 -15.41 -15.15 0.06
N GLN A 168 -15.11 -14.11 0.83
CA GLN A 168 -13.77 -13.58 0.98
C GLN A 168 -13.34 -13.61 2.45
N GLY A 169 -12.05 -13.80 2.69
CA GLY A 169 -11.49 -13.73 4.03
C GLY A 169 -9.97 -13.59 4.02
N ASP A 170 -9.41 -13.41 5.21
CA ASP A 170 -7.97 -13.31 5.40
C ASP A 170 -7.34 -14.69 5.53
N LEU A 171 -6.13 -14.84 4.98
CA LEU A 171 -5.32 -16.04 5.07
C LEU A 171 -4.38 -15.99 6.27
N GLN A 172 -4.19 -17.16 6.88
CA GLN A 172 -3.23 -17.39 7.94
C GLN A 172 -2.34 -18.58 7.58
N VAL A 173 -1.09 -18.52 8.02
CA VAL A 173 -0.20 -19.68 7.92
C VAL A 173 -0.78 -20.81 8.75
N GLY A 174 -0.92 -21.99 8.14
CA GLY A 174 -1.58 -23.16 8.71
C GLY A 174 -3.03 -23.35 8.25
N ASP A 175 -3.63 -22.37 7.57
CA ASP A 175 -4.97 -22.53 6.99
C ASP A 175 -5.01 -23.72 6.03
N THR A 176 -6.02 -24.57 6.20
CA THR A 176 -6.25 -25.74 5.34
C THR A 176 -7.64 -25.67 4.73
N PHE A 177 -7.70 -25.48 3.42
CA PHE A 177 -8.93 -25.52 2.64
C PHE A 177 -9.17 -26.94 2.13
N VAL A 178 -10.37 -27.48 2.34
CA VAL A 178 -10.78 -28.82 1.91
C VAL A 178 -12.01 -28.68 1.02
N MET A 179 -11.88 -29.04 -0.25
CA MET A 179 -12.95 -29.00 -1.25
C MET A 179 -13.34 -30.41 -1.66
N LEU A 180 -14.64 -30.70 -1.66
CA LEU A 180 -15.18 -32.06 -1.83
C LEU A 180 -16.39 -32.04 -2.78
N THR A 181 -16.51 -33.06 -3.63
CA THR A 181 -17.77 -33.38 -4.34
C THR A 181 -18.71 -34.20 -3.45
N ASP A 182 -19.97 -34.32 -3.86
CA ASP A 182 -21.04 -34.96 -3.08
C ASP A 182 -20.75 -36.43 -2.78
N GLY A 183 -20.11 -37.15 -3.70
CA GLY A 183 -19.67 -38.52 -3.49
C GLY A 183 -18.72 -38.68 -2.31
N VAL A 184 -18.00 -37.62 -1.90
CA VAL A 184 -17.19 -37.61 -0.68
C VAL A 184 -17.95 -37.02 0.50
N HIS A 185 -18.46 -35.79 0.39
CA HIS A 185 -19.02 -35.10 1.57
C HIS A 185 -20.40 -35.61 2.00
N ALA A 186 -21.15 -36.32 1.16
CA ALA A 186 -22.43 -36.91 1.55
C ALA A 186 -22.24 -38.11 2.50
N ARG A 187 -21.06 -38.75 2.50
CA ARG A 187 -20.76 -39.92 3.33
C ARG A 187 -19.91 -39.60 4.56
N LEU A 188 -19.36 -38.40 4.66
CA LEU A 188 -18.47 -37.99 5.75
C LEU A 188 -19.11 -36.89 6.61
N SER A 189 -19.16 -37.12 7.92
CA SER A 189 -19.49 -36.06 8.89
C SER A 189 -18.34 -35.04 9.01
N GLU A 190 -18.64 -33.79 9.38
CA GLU A 190 -17.63 -32.75 9.61
C GLU A 190 -16.55 -33.16 10.61
N ARG A 191 -16.91 -33.92 11.65
CA ARG A 191 -15.95 -34.47 12.62
C ARG A 191 -14.95 -35.43 11.98
N ARG A 192 -15.45 -36.39 11.18
CA ARG A 192 -14.60 -37.32 10.42
C ARG A 192 -13.70 -36.59 9.42
N LEU A 193 -14.20 -35.53 8.79
CA LEU A 193 -13.40 -34.70 7.88
C LEU A 193 -12.23 -34.05 8.63
N ALA A 194 -12.50 -33.44 9.78
CA ALA A 194 -11.47 -32.85 10.63
C ALA A 194 -10.44 -33.89 11.11
N ASP A 195 -10.88 -35.08 11.51
CA ASP A 195 -10.00 -36.18 11.93
C ASP A 195 -9.07 -36.65 10.79
N CYS A 196 -9.54 -36.61 9.53
CA CYS A 196 -8.74 -36.97 8.36
C CYS A 196 -7.73 -35.89 7.95
N ALA A 197 -7.99 -34.62 8.29
CA ALA A 197 -7.23 -33.46 7.85
C ALA A 197 -6.16 -33.02 8.88
N ASP A 198 -5.26 -33.94 9.23
CA ASP A 198 -4.15 -33.70 10.15
C ASP A 198 -3.18 -32.62 9.61
N PRO A 199 -2.96 -31.49 10.31
CA PRO A 199 -2.06 -30.42 9.88
C PRO A 199 -0.60 -30.85 9.61
N SER A 200 -0.17 -31.99 10.13
CA SER A 200 1.19 -32.51 9.96
C SER A 200 1.41 -33.39 8.71
N THR A 201 0.34 -33.83 8.05
CA THR A 201 0.45 -34.68 6.85
C THR A 201 0.44 -33.88 5.56
N ARG A 202 0.91 -34.45 4.44
CA ARG A 202 0.82 -33.74 3.15
C ARG A 202 -0.63 -33.58 2.72
N ALA A 203 -0.91 -32.53 1.93
CA ALA A 203 -2.22 -32.28 1.36
C ALA A 203 -2.69 -33.48 0.51
N GLN A 204 -1.79 -34.08 -0.27
CA GLN A 204 -2.08 -35.28 -1.08
C GLN A 204 -2.53 -36.47 -0.22
N ASP A 205 -1.81 -36.78 0.86
CA ASP A 205 -2.16 -37.89 1.76
C ASP A 205 -3.53 -37.65 2.43
N THR A 206 -3.87 -36.39 2.67
CA THR A 206 -5.18 -35.99 3.22
C THR A 206 -6.31 -36.29 2.23
N CYS A 207 -6.13 -35.92 0.95
CA CYS A 207 -7.09 -36.24 -0.11
C CYS A 207 -7.34 -37.74 -0.23
N GLU A 208 -6.27 -38.54 -0.20
CA GLU A 208 -6.36 -40.00 -0.29
C GLU A 208 -7.16 -40.59 0.88
N ARG A 209 -6.88 -40.15 2.13
CA ARG A 209 -7.62 -40.58 3.32
C ARG A 209 -9.10 -40.21 3.27
N LEU A 210 -9.44 -39.00 2.80
CA LEU A 210 -10.83 -38.56 2.67
C LEU A 210 -11.59 -39.43 1.66
N VAL A 211 -10.99 -39.71 0.50
CA VAL A 211 -11.61 -40.55 -0.53
C VAL A 211 -11.74 -42.01 -0.06
N GLU A 212 -10.71 -42.56 0.59
CA GLU A 212 -10.77 -43.91 1.17
C GLU A 212 -11.83 -44.03 2.26
N ALA A 213 -11.96 -43.01 3.12
CA ALA A 213 -12.99 -42.98 4.15
C ALA A 213 -14.41 -42.96 3.54
N ALA A 214 -14.63 -42.19 2.46
CA ALA A 214 -15.90 -42.17 1.75
C ALA A 214 -16.21 -43.50 1.05
N LEU A 215 -15.21 -44.15 0.44
CA LEU A 215 -15.35 -45.49 -0.14
C LEU A 215 -15.69 -46.54 0.93
N ALA A 216 -15.02 -46.50 2.08
CA ALA A 216 -15.30 -47.39 3.20
C ALA A 216 -16.69 -47.14 3.81
N ALA A 217 -17.18 -45.90 3.76
CA ALA A 217 -18.54 -45.53 4.14
C ALA A 217 -19.60 -45.89 3.08
N GLY A 218 -19.20 -46.51 1.97
CA GLY A 218 -20.11 -47.06 0.97
C GLY A 218 -20.53 -46.08 -0.13
N SER A 219 -19.71 -45.06 -0.43
CA SER A 219 -19.98 -44.18 -1.56
C SER A 219 -20.06 -44.93 -2.90
N ASP A 220 -21.04 -44.54 -3.71
CA ASP A 220 -21.39 -45.10 -5.00
C ASP A 220 -21.26 -44.11 -6.17
N ASP A 221 -20.88 -42.86 -5.90
CA ASP A 221 -20.67 -41.82 -6.92
C ASP A 221 -19.19 -41.58 -7.26
N ASN A 222 -18.92 -40.60 -8.13
CA ASN A 222 -17.59 -40.07 -8.38
C ASN A 222 -17.04 -39.39 -7.11
N LEU A 223 -15.72 -39.52 -6.91
CA LEU A 223 -15.06 -39.17 -5.65
C LEU A 223 -13.93 -38.21 -5.94
N THR A 224 -14.17 -36.93 -5.66
CA THR A 224 -13.16 -35.89 -5.81
C THR A 224 -12.95 -35.12 -4.51
N ALA A 225 -11.68 -35.03 -4.12
CA ALA A 225 -11.22 -34.27 -2.97
C ALA A 225 -9.99 -33.45 -3.36
N MET A 226 -9.97 -32.18 -3.00
CA MET A 226 -8.85 -31.28 -3.19
C MET A 226 -8.54 -30.54 -1.88
N VAL A 227 -7.27 -30.51 -1.50
CA VAL A 227 -6.82 -29.88 -0.26
C VAL A 227 -5.73 -28.87 -0.60
N VAL A 228 -5.85 -27.66 -0.05
CA VAL A 228 -4.85 -26.60 -0.18
C VAL A 228 -4.44 -26.14 1.21
N ARG A 229 -3.14 -26.23 1.51
CA ARG A 229 -2.56 -25.78 2.78
C ARG A 229 -1.66 -24.58 2.57
N VAL A 230 -1.81 -23.59 3.45
CA VAL A 230 -0.99 -22.39 3.43
C VAL A 230 0.21 -22.58 4.34
N LEU A 231 1.39 -22.79 3.74
CA LEU A 231 2.65 -22.96 4.47
C LEU A 231 3.37 -21.62 4.69
N GLY A 232 3.15 -20.65 3.78
CA GLY A 232 3.71 -19.31 3.85
C GLY A 232 2.91 -18.31 3.02
N LEU A 233 2.80 -17.08 3.52
CA LEU A 233 2.07 -15.98 2.87
C LEU A 233 3.02 -15.07 2.09
N LEU A 234 2.48 -14.43 1.04
CA LEU A 234 3.13 -13.29 0.42
C LEU A 234 3.21 -12.11 1.40
N ASP A 235 4.17 -11.22 1.15
CA ASP A 235 4.15 -9.90 1.76
C ASP A 235 2.81 -9.23 1.45
N PRO A 236 2.16 -8.56 2.43
CA PRO A 236 0.85 -7.98 2.23
C PRO A 236 0.90 -6.91 1.16
N ASN A 237 -0.12 -6.89 0.31
CA ASN A 237 -0.30 -5.83 -0.66
C ASN A 237 -1.10 -4.67 -0.04
N LEU A 238 -1.28 -3.58 -0.80
CA LEU A 238 -2.04 -2.42 -0.35
C LEU A 238 -3.53 -2.74 -0.11
N GLU A 239 -4.09 -3.66 -0.89
CA GLU A 239 -5.50 -4.08 -0.77
C GLU A 239 -5.75 -4.81 0.55
N ASP A 240 -4.83 -5.68 0.97
CA ASP A 240 -4.86 -6.38 2.25
C ASP A 240 -4.84 -5.37 3.41
N ALA A 241 -3.95 -4.37 3.34
CA ALA A 241 -3.86 -3.32 4.34
C ALA A 241 -5.14 -2.46 4.40
N SER A 242 -5.70 -2.13 3.24
CA SER A 242 -6.93 -1.35 3.11
C SER A 242 -8.14 -2.12 3.65
N ARG A 243 -8.24 -3.41 3.37
CA ARG A 243 -9.29 -4.29 3.90
C ARG A 243 -9.24 -4.38 5.42
N ALA A 244 -8.05 -4.61 5.99
CA ALA A 244 -7.86 -4.60 7.45
C ALA A 244 -8.27 -3.25 8.06
N ALA A 245 -7.97 -2.15 7.37
CA ALA A 245 -8.38 -0.81 7.77
C ALA A 245 -9.88 -0.56 7.64
N GLN A 246 -10.65 -1.37 6.91
CA GLN A 246 -12.10 -1.22 6.75
C GLN A 246 -12.90 -2.14 7.69
N THR A 247 -12.37 -3.32 8.00
CA THR A 247 -13.07 -4.34 8.81
C THR A 247 -13.10 -4.00 10.30
N LEU A 248 -12.01 -3.45 10.85
CA LEU A 248 -11.91 -3.09 12.25
C LEU A 248 -12.46 -1.67 12.50
N PRO A 249 -13.17 -1.41 13.63
CA PRO A 249 -13.54 -0.05 14.00
C PRO A 249 -12.29 0.79 14.29
N MET A 250 -12.30 2.09 14.04
CA MET A 250 -11.18 2.95 14.46
C MET A 250 -11.15 3.08 15.99
N ALA A 251 -9.95 3.19 16.57
CA ALA A 251 -9.83 3.38 18.01
C ALA A 251 -10.51 4.70 18.43
N PRO A 252 -11.30 4.72 19.53
CA PRO A 252 -11.89 5.94 20.05
C PRO A 252 -10.81 6.88 20.59
N ARG A 253 -11.19 8.11 20.95
CA ARG A 253 -10.25 9.02 21.63
C ARG A 253 -9.93 8.48 23.02
N LEU A 254 -8.71 8.01 23.21
CA LEU A 254 -8.22 7.42 24.45
C LEU A 254 -7.70 8.51 25.41
N LYS A 255 -7.81 8.25 26.71
CA LYS A 255 -7.25 9.03 27.81
C LYS A 255 -6.11 8.27 28.49
N VAL A 256 -5.28 9.01 29.23
CA VAL A 256 -4.23 8.40 30.06
C VAL A 256 -4.87 7.42 31.06
N GLY A 257 -4.34 6.20 31.11
CA GLY A 257 -4.85 5.10 31.92
C GLY A 257 -5.84 4.17 31.21
N ASP A 258 -6.37 4.55 30.04
CA ASP A 258 -7.29 3.69 29.30
C ASP A 258 -6.55 2.44 28.75
N PRO A 259 -7.14 1.24 28.87
CA PRO A 259 -6.59 0.03 28.27
C PRO A 259 -6.99 -0.12 26.80
N ILE A 260 -6.09 -0.65 25.98
CA ILE A 260 -6.35 -1.04 24.58
C ILE A 260 -5.50 -2.26 24.21
N ASP A 261 -6.16 -3.38 23.86
CA ASP A 261 -5.54 -4.64 23.39
C ASP A 261 -4.35 -5.16 24.24
N GLY A 262 -4.40 -4.92 25.55
CA GLY A 262 -3.34 -5.32 26.49
C GLY A 262 -2.33 -4.23 26.82
N PHE A 263 -2.36 -3.08 26.12
CA PHE A 263 -1.58 -1.89 26.46
C PHE A 263 -2.38 -0.92 27.32
N VAL A 264 -1.67 -0.01 27.99
CA VAL A 264 -2.25 1.11 28.75
C VAL A 264 -1.70 2.42 28.19
N VAL A 265 -2.57 3.39 27.91
CA VAL A 265 -2.16 4.71 27.43
C VAL A 265 -1.45 5.48 28.54
N THR A 266 -0.23 5.94 28.26
CA THR A 266 0.58 6.72 29.20
C THR A 266 0.53 8.22 28.91
N ALA A 267 0.47 8.62 27.64
CA ALA A 267 0.41 10.02 27.26
C ALA A 267 -0.20 10.23 25.87
N PRO A 268 -0.98 11.31 25.64
CA PRO A 268 -1.22 11.83 24.30
C PRO A 268 0.04 12.53 23.80
N VAL A 269 0.52 12.17 22.61
CA VAL A 269 1.80 12.65 22.06
C VAL A 269 1.55 13.72 20.99
N ALA A 270 0.61 13.47 20.07
CA ALA A 270 0.26 14.43 19.03
C ALA A 270 -1.22 14.30 18.62
N ASP A 271 -1.81 15.43 18.23
CA ASP A 271 -3.14 15.54 17.63
C ASP A 271 -3.04 16.56 16.49
N ASN A 272 -3.09 16.09 15.24
CA ASN A 272 -3.01 16.96 14.06
C ASN A 272 -4.39 17.17 13.39
N GLY A 273 -5.48 16.78 14.06
CA GLY A 273 -6.85 16.85 13.54
C GLY A 273 -7.24 15.74 12.56
N ILE A 274 -6.27 14.98 12.04
CA ILE A 274 -6.48 13.81 11.18
C ILE A 274 -6.10 12.52 11.93
N ASN A 275 -4.91 12.50 12.49
CA ASN A 275 -4.30 11.41 13.24
C ASN A 275 -4.10 11.81 14.71
N LEU A 276 -4.26 10.82 15.58
CA LEU A 276 -3.93 10.86 16.99
C LEU A 276 -2.75 9.92 17.23
N LEU A 277 -1.75 10.41 17.96
CA LEU A 277 -0.60 9.63 18.39
C LEU A 277 -0.58 9.55 19.91
N TYR A 278 -0.49 8.34 20.43
CA TYR A 278 -0.42 8.04 21.86
C TYR A 278 0.87 7.30 22.18
N GLN A 279 1.43 7.58 23.36
CA GLN A 279 2.38 6.68 23.98
C GLN A 279 1.59 5.65 24.77
N VAL A 280 1.89 4.37 24.55
CA VAL A 280 1.28 3.25 25.26
C VAL A 280 2.35 2.37 25.88
N ARG A 281 1.99 1.69 26.96
CA ARG A 281 2.87 0.81 27.71
C ARG A 281 2.28 -0.57 27.79
N ASP A 282 3.11 -1.59 27.55
CA ASP A 282 2.77 -2.96 27.93
C ASP A 282 2.98 -3.11 29.45
N PRO A 283 1.93 -3.36 30.24
CA PRO A 283 2.07 -3.50 31.69
C PRO A 283 2.91 -4.72 32.10
N ALA A 284 2.99 -5.76 31.28
CA ALA A 284 3.75 -6.97 31.59
C ALA A 284 5.26 -6.76 31.41
N THR A 285 5.67 -6.16 30.30
CA THR A 285 7.10 -5.95 29.96
C THR A 285 7.63 -4.58 30.33
N GLN A 286 6.74 -3.62 30.63
CA GLN A 286 7.03 -2.19 30.80
C GLN A 286 7.59 -1.50 29.54
N ALA A 287 7.60 -2.18 28.39
CA ALA A 287 8.02 -1.60 27.12
C ALA A 287 7.03 -0.52 26.66
N LEU A 288 7.57 0.52 26.03
CA LEU A 288 6.82 1.66 25.49
C LEU A 288 6.68 1.52 23.97
N TYR A 289 5.52 1.92 23.46
CA TYR A 289 5.19 1.93 22.04
C TYR A 289 4.46 3.22 21.67
N ALA A 290 4.47 3.56 20.38
CA ALA A 290 3.69 4.66 19.82
C ALA A 290 2.47 4.10 19.07
N LEU A 291 1.26 4.47 19.47
CA LEU A 291 0.01 4.06 18.85
C LEU A 291 -0.55 5.21 18.01
N LYS A 292 -0.61 5.02 16.69
CA LYS A 292 -1.19 5.98 15.73
C LYS A 292 -2.57 5.49 15.28
N THR A 293 -3.58 6.33 15.38
CA THR A 293 -4.96 6.08 14.92
C THR A 293 -5.54 7.33 14.27
N LEU A 294 -6.67 7.23 13.58
CA LEU A 294 -7.39 8.42 13.11
C LEU A 294 -8.10 9.12 14.25
N HIS A 295 -8.20 10.44 14.13
CA HIS A 295 -9.08 11.26 14.92
C HIS A 295 -10.54 10.78 14.69
N PRO A 296 -11.37 10.62 15.74
CA PRO A 296 -12.73 10.07 15.60
C PRO A 296 -13.62 10.82 14.60
N ALA A 297 -13.42 12.13 14.44
CA ALA A 297 -14.13 12.95 13.45
C ALA A 297 -13.80 12.59 11.98
N ARG A 298 -12.67 11.90 11.74
CA ARG A 298 -12.19 11.44 10.43
C ARG A 298 -12.29 9.92 10.27
N ALA A 299 -12.68 9.19 11.32
CA ALA A 299 -12.72 7.72 11.32
C ALA A 299 -13.68 7.09 10.29
N HIS A 300 -14.65 7.85 9.77
CA HIS A 300 -15.60 7.41 8.75
C HIS A 300 -15.19 7.82 7.33
N ASP A 301 -14.11 8.60 7.20
CA ASP A 301 -13.60 9.02 5.91
C ASP A 301 -12.79 7.88 5.29
N HIS A 302 -13.28 7.36 4.16
CA HIS A 302 -12.66 6.24 3.47
C HIS A 302 -11.25 6.58 2.96
N ASP A 303 -11.01 7.83 2.56
CA ASP A 303 -9.71 8.25 2.02
C ASP A 303 -8.65 8.32 3.13
N GLU A 304 -9.00 8.84 4.31
CA GLU A 304 -8.11 8.91 5.47
C GLU A 304 -7.78 7.52 6.03
N ARG A 305 -8.75 6.60 6.03
CA ARG A 305 -8.52 5.19 6.39
C ARG A 305 -7.59 4.52 5.38
N ALA A 306 -7.79 4.76 4.09
CA ALA A 306 -6.91 4.25 3.04
C ALA A 306 -5.48 4.82 3.16
N MET A 307 -5.32 6.08 3.56
CA MET A 307 -4.00 6.69 3.81
C MET A 307 -3.30 6.06 5.02
N LEU A 308 -4.01 5.78 6.12
CA LEU A 308 -3.41 5.07 7.26
C LEU A 308 -3.04 3.63 6.89
N ALA A 309 -3.86 2.95 6.10
CA ALA A 309 -3.55 1.63 5.56
C ALA A 309 -2.32 1.64 4.66
N HIS A 310 -2.22 2.66 3.82
CA HIS A 310 -1.09 2.88 2.93
C HIS A 310 0.21 3.10 3.71
N GLU A 311 0.16 3.89 4.79
CA GLU A 311 1.28 4.06 5.71
C GLU A 311 1.73 2.73 6.32
N ALA A 312 0.79 1.91 6.77
CA ALA A 312 1.07 0.59 7.33
C ALA A 312 1.79 -0.30 6.32
N TRP A 313 1.26 -0.35 5.10
CA TRP A 313 1.82 -1.13 4.01
C TRP A 313 3.24 -0.69 3.64
N LEU A 314 3.46 0.62 3.42
CA LEU A 314 4.78 1.15 3.10
C LEU A 314 5.78 0.92 4.23
N SER A 315 5.37 1.16 5.48
CA SER A 315 6.23 0.96 6.65
C SER A 315 6.72 -0.49 6.73
N ARG A 316 5.87 -1.47 6.43
CA ARG A 316 6.25 -2.89 6.42
C ARG A 316 7.24 -3.20 5.30
N ARG A 317 6.97 -2.69 4.09
CA ARG A 317 7.84 -2.90 2.92
C ARG A 317 9.23 -2.29 3.14
N MET A 318 9.34 -1.18 3.87
CA MET A 318 10.63 -0.55 4.16
C MET A 318 11.41 -1.24 5.30
N GLN A 319 10.74 -1.98 6.19
CA GLN A 319 11.38 -2.69 7.30
C GLN A 319 12.16 -3.94 6.87
N SER A 320 11.81 -4.58 5.75
CA SER A 320 12.58 -5.69 5.19
C SER A 320 13.93 -5.25 4.58
N SER A 321 14.20 -3.94 4.56
CA SER A 321 15.43 -3.33 4.08
C SER A 321 16.41 -3.03 5.22
N ARG A 322 17.71 -3.04 4.93
CA ARG A 322 18.75 -2.45 5.81
C ARG A 322 18.51 -0.96 6.16
N ALA A 323 17.50 -0.32 5.56
CA ALA A 323 16.96 1.00 5.91
C ALA A 323 16.34 1.07 7.30
N ALA A 324 15.96 -0.07 7.89
CA ALA A 324 15.21 -0.16 9.14
C ALA A 324 15.84 0.63 10.30
N ASP A 325 17.16 0.71 10.40
CA ASP A 325 17.84 1.34 11.56
C ASP A 325 17.50 2.83 11.75
N ASN A 326 17.14 3.53 10.66
CA ASN A 326 16.81 4.96 10.67
C ASN A 326 15.32 5.21 10.29
N LEU A 327 14.50 4.17 10.29
CA LEU A 327 13.05 4.24 10.15
C LEU A 327 12.40 3.75 11.44
N VAL A 328 11.18 4.20 11.71
CA VAL A 328 10.41 3.65 12.82
C VAL A 328 9.90 2.24 12.47
N CYS A 329 10.07 1.31 13.39
CA CYS A 329 9.63 -0.07 13.24
C CYS A 329 8.12 -0.17 13.52
N LEU A 330 7.34 -0.78 12.61
CA LEU A 330 5.90 -1.03 12.79
C LEU A 330 5.67 -2.50 13.16
N HIS A 331 4.98 -2.74 14.26
CA HIS A 331 4.61 -4.06 14.74
C HIS A 331 3.39 -4.62 14.00
N HIS A 332 3.61 -5.72 13.27
CA HIS A 332 2.53 -6.41 12.57
C HIS A 332 1.62 -7.18 13.53
N SER A 333 2.18 -8.08 14.32
CA SER A 333 1.49 -8.74 15.43
C SER A 333 1.69 -7.91 16.71
N LEU A 334 0.67 -7.88 17.57
CA LEU A 334 0.82 -7.21 18.86
C LEU A 334 1.76 -8.04 19.74
N PRO A 335 2.77 -7.41 20.40
CA PRO A 335 3.59 -8.08 21.41
C PRO A 335 2.78 -8.75 22.53
N THR A 336 1.58 -8.23 22.82
CA THR A 336 0.65 -8.78 23.81
C THR A 336 -0.04 -10.08 23.37
N GLN A 337 0.12 -10.49 22.10
CA GLN A 337 -0.54 -11.65 21.46
C GLN A 337 -2.07 -11.63 21.53
N ARG A 338 -2.67 -10.46 21.81
CA ARG A 338 -4.12 -10.28 21.81
C ARG A 338 -4.63 -9.92 20.40
N PRO A 339 -5.88 -10.29 20.06
CA PRO A 339 -6.51 -9.78 18.84
C PRO A 339 -6.72 -8.26 18.95
N ARG A 340 -6.63 -7.56 17.81
CA ARG A 340 -6.94 -6.13 17.75
C ARG A 340 -8.44 -5.90 17.91
N SER A 341 -8.84 -5.03 18.83
CA SER A 341 -10.24 -4.59 18.97
C SER A 341 -10.58 -3.38 18.07
N ALA A 342 -9.55 -2.68 17.59
CA ALA A 342 -9.66 -1.51 16.73
C ALA A 342 -8.49 -1.41 15.74
N TYR A 343 -8.68 -0.64 14.66
CA TYR A 343 -7.62 -0.34 13.71
C TYR A 343 -6.72 0.79 14.23
N TYR A 344 -5.44 0.49 14.37
CA TYR A 344 -4.36 1.43 14.68
C TYR A 344 -3.02 0.84 14.23
N LEU A 345 -2.03 1.71 14.10
CA LEU A 345 -0.65 1.36 13.83
C LEU A 345 0.15 1.43 15.13
N LEU A 346 0.97 0.41 15.39
CA LEU A 346 1.79 0.33 16.59
C LEU A 346 3.26 0.35 16.19
N TYR A 347 3.98 1.40 16.60
CA TYR A 347 5.40 1.58 16.34
C TYR A 347 6.23 1.44 17.60
N ASP A 348 7.52 1.17 17.43
CA ASP A 348 8.49 1.31 18.52
C ASP A 348 8.49 2.75 19.06
N TRP A 349 8.52 2.88 20.39
CA TRP A 349 8.73 4.17 21.02
C TRP A 349 10.21 4.52 21.04
N HIS A 350 10.54 5.67 20.48
CA HIS A 350 11.88 6.26 20.58
C HIS A 350 11.81 7.52 21.43
N GLY A 351 12.62 7.57 22.50
CA GLY A 351 12.83 8.80 23.28
C GLY A 351 13.44 9.91 22.42
N GLY A 352 13.54 11.12 22.97
CA GLY A 352 14.01 12.31 22.25
C GLY A 352 12.89 13.17 21.68
N GLU A 353 13.22 13.99 20.69
CA GLU A 353 12.33 15.06 20.19
C GLU A 353 12.45 15.21 18.67
N THR A 354 11.38 15.67 18.04
CA THR A 354 11.40 16.09 16.64
C THR A 354 12.23 17.37 16.46
N LEU A 355 12.82 17.53 15.28
CA LEU A 355 13.55 18.76 14.96
C LEU A 355 12.64 20.00 15.00
N GLN A 356 11.33 19.84 14.75
CA GLN A 356 10.37 20.93 14.90
C GLN A 356 10.24 21.38 16.36
N GLN A 357 10.08 20.43 17.30
CA GLN A 357 10.06 20.76 18.74
C GLN A 357 11.35 21.47 19.17
N MET A 358 12.50 21.04 18.63
CA MET A 358 13.79 21.68 18.88
C MET A 358 13.85 23.12 18.30
N LEU A 359 13.27 23.36 17.13
CA LEU A 359 13.16 24.69 16.55
C LEU A 359 12.19 25.59 17.32
N ASP A 360 11.06 25.07 17.79
CA ASP A 360 10.04 25.81 18.53
C ASP A 360 10.56 26.32 19.89
N ARG A 361 11.46 25.55 20.52
CA ARG A 361 12.22 25.98 21.71
C ARG A 361 13.43 26.87 21.38
N MET A 362 13.52 27.38 20.15
CA MET A 362 14.57 28.28 19.68
C MET A 362 15.99 27.71 19.79
N GLN A 363 16.14 26.38 19.67
CA GLN A 363 17.46 25.75 19.68
C GLN A 363 18.26 26.20 18.46
N ARG A 364 19.53 26.55 18.70
CA ARG A 364 20.50 26.81 17.64
C ARG A 364 21.27 25.53 17.34
N PHE A 365 21.35 25.18 16.06
CA PHE A 365 22.14 24.05 15.60
C PHE A 365 23.49 24.55 15.11
N ALA A 366 24.57 23.93 15.60
CA ALA A 366 25.89 24.15 15.01
C ALA A 366 25.89 23.62 13.56
N PRO A 367 26.61 24.25 12.61
CA PRO A 367 26.65 23.79 11.22
C PRO A 367 27.02 22.30 11.09
N ALA A 368 27.95 21.82 11.91
CA ALA A 368 28.33 20.40 11.93
C ALA A 368 27.16 19.48 12.32
N GLN A 369 26.35 19.88 13.31
CA GLN A 369 25.19 19.09 13.74
C GLN A 369 24.11 19.05 12.66
N ALA A 370 23.80 20.18 12.02
CA ALA A 370 22.85 20.24 10.93
C ALA A 370 23.29 19.39 9.72
N VAL A 371 24.59 19.37 9.42
CA VAL A 371 25.16 18.50 8.38
C VAL A 371 25.00 17.02 8.76
N GLN A 372 25.29 16.63 10.00
CA GLN A 372 25.11 15.23 10.43
C GLN A 372 23.66 14.76 10.33
N ILE A 373 22.71 15.61 10.72
CA ILE A 373 21.27 15.35 10.56
C ILE A 373 20.95 15.12 9.08
N ALA A 374 21.34 16.05 8.20
CA ALA A 374 21.08 15.94 6.76
C ALA A 374 21.71 14.67 6.15
N MET A 375 22.93 14.31 6.55
CA MET A 375 23.59 13.09 6.10
C MET A 375 22.84 11.83 6.54
N GLN A 376 22.33 11.76 7.77
CA GLN A 376 21.51 10.65 8.23
C GLN A 376 20.20 10.55 7.42
N THR A 377 19.52 11.67 7.20
CA THR A 377 18.30 11.71 6.37
C THR A 377 18.57 11.26 4.93
N LEU A 378 19.68 11.71 4.31
CA LEU A 378 20.04 11.32 2.95
C LEU A 378 20.29 9.82 2.80
N ARG A 379 20.86 9.16 3.81
CA ARG A 379 21.03 7.69 3.80
C ARG A 379 19.70 6.96 3.79
N VAL A 380 18.68 7.49 4.50
CA VAL A 380 17.31 6.95 4.47
C VAL A 380 16.67 7.20 3.12
N LEU A 381 16.70 8.44 2.63
CA LEU A 381 16.10 8.82 1.35
C LEU A 381 16.72 8.04 0.18
N GLY A 382 18.05 7.90 0.11
CA GLY A 382 18.69 7.12 -0.95
C GLY A 382 18.33 5.62 -0.92
N ARG A 383 17.97 5.07 0.24
CA ARG A 383 17.44 3.70 0.32
C ARG A 383 15.99 3.64 -0.14
N MET A 384 15.14 4.57 0.28
CA MET A 384 13.74 4.67 -0.16
C MET A 384 13.66 4.85 -1.68
N HIS A 385 14.43 5.80 -2.24
CA HIS A 385 14.47 6.11 -3.67
C HIS A 385 14.90 4.91 -4.51
N ARG A 386 15.89 4.12 -4.04
CA ARG A 386 16.30 2.87 -4.71
C ARG A 386 15.21 1.79 -4.73
N GLN A 387 14.26 1.85 -3.81
CA GLN A 387 13.09 0.97 -3.77
C GLN A 387 11.87 1.58 -4.49
N GLY A 388 12.07 2.70 -5.19
CA GLY A 388 11.01 3.43 -5.89
C GLY A 388 10.08 4.20 -4.96
N VAL A 389 10.43 4.36 -3.68
CA VAL A 389 9.60 5.03 -2.68
C VAL A 389 10.03 6.48 -2.50
N ILE A 390 9.11 7.42 -2.67
CA ILE A 390 9.30 8.87 -2.50
C ILE A 390 8.51 9.30 -1.26
N HIS A 391 9.13 9.99 -0.31
CA HIS A 391 8.53 10.30 0.99
C HIS A 391 7.48 11.42 0.94
N ARG A 392 7.76 12.50 0.19
CA ARG A 392 6.89 13.67 -0.08
C ARG A 392 6.60 14.64 1.07
N ASP A 393 7.02 14.37 2.30
CA ASP A 393 6.77 15.28 3.44
C ASP A 393 7.98 15.36 4.38
N ILE A 394 9.17 15.46 3.80
CA ILE A 394 10.40 15.71 4.58
C ILE A 394 10.36 17.13 5.15
N LYS A 395 10.31 17.21 6.48
CA LYS A 395 10.29 18.47 7.24
C LYS A 395 10.76 18.21 8.68
N PRO A 396 11.12 19.25 9.47
CA PRO A 396 11.57 19.09 10.85
C PRO A 396 10.60 18.29 11.74
N ALA A 397 9.29 18.38 11.51
CA ALA A 397 8.29 17.66 12.31
C ALA A 397 8.28 16.13 12.07
N ASN A 398 8.80 15.69 10.92
CA ASN A 398 8.88 14.27 10.53
C ASN A 398 10.31 13.72 10.68
N LEU A 399 11.22 14.47 11.30
CA LEU A 399 12.57 14.03 11.60
C LEU A 399 12.74 14.00 13.12
N HIS A 400 12.88 12.81 13.68
CA HIS A 400 12.99 12.57 15.12
C HIS A 400 14.43 12.31 15.51
N GLN A 401 14.98 13.14 16.39
CA GLN A 401 16.29 12.94 16.96
C GLN A 401 16.14 12.10 18.24
N GLY A 402 16.55 10.83 18.17
CA GLY A 402 16.52 9.94 19.32
C GLY A 402 17.53 10.33 20.40
N ASP A 403 17.23 10.00 21.66
CA ASP A 403 18.15 10.12 22.79
C ASP A 403 19.42 9.26 22.62
N ASP A 404 19.32 8.22 21.78
CA ASP A 404 20.43 7.36 21.34
C ASP A 404 21.35 8.02 20.29
N GLY A 405 21.04 9.26 19.87
CA GLY A 405 21.78 9.99 18.85
C GLY A 405 21.42 9.59 17.41
N VAL A 406 20.48 8.66 17.22
CA VAL A 406 20.06 8.19 15.90
C VAL A 406 18.86 9.00 15.41
N LEU A 407 18.99 9.58 14.21
CA LEU A 407 17.90 10.26 13.53
C LEU A 407 16.97 9.23 12.88
N ARG A 408 15.66 9.38 13.10
CA ARG A 408 14.63 8.55 12.50
C ARG A 408 13.67 9.39 11.68
N VAL A 409 13.38 8.92 10.48
CA VAL A 409 12.36 9.53 9.62
C VAL A 409 11.00 8.96 9.99
N LEU A 410 10.03 9.85 10.21
CA LEU A 410 8.66 9.54 10.62
C LEU A 410 7.67 9.76 9.47
N ASP A 411 6.50 9.13 9.59
CA ASP A 411 5.29 9.36 8.79
C ASP A 411 5.43 9.11 7.27
N LEU A 412 5.06 7.91 6.85
CA LEU A 412 4.98 7.52 5.45
C LEU A 412 3.57 7.67 4.85
N GLY A 413 2.64 8.34 5.53
CA GLY A 413 1.23 8.37 5.13
C GLY A 413 0.94 9.03 3.78
N VAL A 414 1.88 9.83 3.27
CA VAL A 414 1.76 10.51 1.96
C VAL A 414 2.80 10.05 0.94
N ALA A 415 3.62 9.06 1.30
CA ALA A 415 4.68 8.56 0.44
C ALA A 415 4.11 7.79 -0.77
N LEU A 416 4.86 7.72 -1.88
CA LEU A 416 4.46 7.01 -3.10
C LEU A 416 5.50 5.95 -3.46
N SER A 417 5.06 4.82 -3.99
CA SER A 417 5.89 3.71 -4.47
C SER A 417 5.63 3.33 -5.94
N GLY A 418 4.70 4.03 -6.60
CA GLY A 418 4.29 3.79 -7.98
C GLY A 418 3.20 2.73 -8.15
N ARG A 419 2.82 2.04 -7.06
CA ARG A 419 1.76 1.01 -7.03
C ARG A 419 0.40 1.57 -6.56
N GLU A 420 0.35 2.85 -6.21
CA GLU A 420 -0.85 3.50 -5.70
C GLU A 420 -1.82 3.90 -6.83
N PRO A 421 -3.14 3.94 -6.55
CA PRO A 421 -4.13 4.49 -7.47
C PRO A 421 -3.76 5.89 -7.94
N GLU A 422 -4.15 6.23 -9.17
CA GLU A 422 -3.80 7.52 -9.77
C GLU A 422 -4.34 8.72 -8.99
N SER A 423 -5.49 8.56 -8.32
CA SER A 423 -6.06 9.57 -7.41
C SER A 423 -5.12 9.89 -6.25
N MET A 424 -4.55 8.88 -5.60
CA MET A 424 -3.59 9.02 -4.50
C MET A 424 -2.26 9.62 -4.98
N ARG A 425 -1.82 9.27 -6.20
CA ARG A 425 -0.63 9.89 -6.82
C ARG A 425 -0.82 11.38 -7.11
N ARG A 426 -2.04 11.80 -7.46
CA ARG A 426 -2.38 13.19 -7.80
C ARG A 426 -2.78 14.06 -6.59
N LEU A 427 -3.11 13.46 -5.44
CA LEU A 427 -3.39 14.18 -4.20
C LEU A 427 -2.18 15.04 -3.80
N HIS A 428 -2.39 16.36 -3.67
CA HIS A 428 -1.35 17.30 -3.27
C HIS A 428 -1.15 17.24 -1.75
N ALA A 429 -0.48 16.18 -1.31
CA ALA A 429 -0.17 15.93 0.08
C ALA A 429 1.29 16.33 0.36
N GLY A 430 1.49 17.23 1.34
CA GLY A 430 2.78 17.77 1.73
C GLY A 430 2.67 19.17 2.35
N THR A 431 3.58 19.52 3.25
CA THR A 431 3.58 20.83 3.91
C THR A 431 4.04 21.92 2.95
N ALA A 432 3.17 22.88 2.62
CA ALA A 432 3.35 23.79 1.47
C ALA A 432 4.70 24.52 1.39
N SER A 433 5.32 24.84 2.54
CA SER A 433 6.62 25.53 2.59
C SER A 433 7.84 24.67 2.25
N TYR A 434 7.68 23.34 2.14
CA TYR A 434 8.74 22.38 1.80
C TYR A 434 8.55 21.76 0.41
N VAL A 435 7.39 22.00 -0.22
CA VAL A 435 7.04 21.48 -1.54
C VAL A 435 7.79 22.26 -2.61
N ASN A 436 8.45 21.56 -3.54
CA ASN A 436 9.27 22.16 -4.59
C ASN A 436 8.43 22.94 -5.64
N PRO A 437 9.04 23.90 -6.37
CA PRO A 437 8.30 24.85 -7.21
C PRO A 437 7.45 24.22 -8.33
N GLU A 438 7.96 23.19 -9.01
CA GLU A 438 7.31 22.53 -10.15
C GLU A 438 6.01 21.82 -9.79
N GLN A 439 5.85 21.40 -8.53
CA GLN A 439 4.59 20.87 -8.02
C GLN A 439 3.51 21.96 -7.88
N TRP A 440 3.92 23.22 -7.69
CA TRP A 440 3.02 24.39 -7.71
C TRP A 440 2.73 24.88 -9.14
N GLY A 441 3.29 24.23 -10.16
CA GLY A 441 3.17 24.66 -11.56
C GLY A 441 4.19 25.72 -11.96
N TYR A 442 5.19 26.02 -11.13
CA TYR A 442 6.30 26.88 -11.52
C TYR A 442 7.23 26.10 -12.47
N ASN A 443 7.28 26.52 -13.74
CA ASN A 443 8.23 25.98 -14.70
C ASN A 443 9.06 27.15 -15.26
N THR A 444 10.39 27.05 -15.29
CA THR A 444 11.26 28.12 -15.84
C THR A 444 10.94 28.42 -17.31
N ARG A 445 10.29 27.48 -18.03
CA ARG A 445 9.74 27.64 -19.38
C ARG A 445 8.49 28.54 -19.48
N GLN A 446 7.82 28.88 -18.37
CA GLN A 446 6.66 29.79 -18.38
C GLN A 446 7.05 31.28 -18.51
N ALA A 447 8.32 31.64 -18.28
CA ALA A 447 8.81 33.00 -18.52
C ALA A 447 8.72 33.44 -20.00
N SER A 448 8.36 32.53 -20.92
CA SER A 448 8.09 32.77 -22.35
C SER A 448 6.61 32.69 -22.76
N GLY A 449 5.65 32.64 -21.83
CA GLY A 449 4.22 32.86 -22.13
C GLY A 449 3.39 31.64 -22.57
N ALA A 450 3.58 30.46 -21.96
CA ALA A 450 2.72 29.29 -22.17
C ALA A 450 1.71 29.11 -21.01
N SER A 451 0.49 28.69 -21.34
CA SER A 451 -0.77 28.77 -20.56
C SER A 451 -0.85 28.01 -19.22
N ASP A 452 -1.71 28.53 -18.35
CA ASP A 452 -1.72 28.46 -16.87
C ASP A 452 -2.35 27.23 -16.15
N ALA A 453 -2.48 26.02 -16.73
CA ALA A 453 -3.26 24.99 -16.01
C ALA A 453 -2.78 23.52 -16.03
N GLU A 454 -1.92 23.09 -16.95
CA GLU A 454 -1.68 21.64 -17.18
C GLU A 454 -0.28 21.13 -16.82
N SER A 455 0.59 21.93 -16.19
CA SER A 455 2.02 21.61 -16.03
C SER A 455 2.49 21.45 -14.57
N LYS A 456 1.67 20.86 -13.69
CA LYS A 456 2.17 20.40 -12.38
C LYS A 456 2.91 19.09 -12.56
N GLU A 457 4.20 19.07 -12.24
CA GLU A 457 4.96 17.82 -12.24
C GLU A 457 4.59 16.96 -11.03
N LEU A 458 4.55 15.64 -11.23
CA LEU A 458 4.40 14.69 -10.13
C LEU A 458 5.66 14.70 -9.25
N PRO A 459 5.53 14.48 -7.93
CA PRO A 459 6.68 14.37 -7.06
C PRO A 459 7.62 13.24 -7.50
N ASP A 460 8.92 13.48 -7.37
CA ASP A 460 9.98 12.50 -7.66
C ASP A 460 11.05 12.51 -6.56
N ALA A 461 12.15 11.79 -6.76
CA ALA A 461 13.25 11.77 -5.80
C ALA A 461 13.80 13.18 -5.49
N GLN A 462 13.84 14.09 -6.48
CA GLN A 462 14.34 15.45 -6.31
C GLN A 462 13.39 16.33 -5.48
N SER A 463 12.11 15.95 -5.37
CA SER A 463 11.17 16.57 -4.43
C SER A 463 11.62 16.40 -2.98
N ASP A 464 11.99 15.18 -2.58
CA ASP A 464 12.47 14.91 -1.23
C ASP A 464 13.81 15.62 -0.95
N LEU A 465 14.70 15.68 -1.95
CA LEU A 465 15.99 16.37 -1.83
C LEU A 465 15.82 17.87 -1.67
N PHE A 466 14.87 18.48 -2.38
CA PHE A 466 14.52 19.89 -2.20
C PHE A 466 13.97 20.14 -0.79
N ALA A 467 13.03 19.31 -0.33
CA ALA A 467 12.42 19.42 1.00
C ALA A 467 13.47 19.27 2.13
N LEU A 468 14.44 18.36 1.95
CA LEU A 468 15.59 18.27 2.85
C LEU A 468 16.51 19.50 2.77
N GLY A 469 16.72 20.06 1.58
CA GLY A 469 17.44 21.33 1.41
C GLY A 469 16.79 22.49 2.17
N VAL A 470 15.45 22.60 2.11
CA VAL A 470 14.67 23.57 2.87
C VAL A 470 14.83 23.33 4.38
N THR A 471 14.75 22.07 4.81
CA THR A 471 14.95 21.67 6.21
C THR A 471 16.36 22.05 6.69
N LEU A 472 17.40 21.73 5.92
CA LEU A 472 18.78 22.07 6.26
C LEU A 472 18.99 23.59 6.34
N TYR A 473 18.43 24.35 5.40
CA TYR A 473 18.45 25.81 5.45
C TYR A 473 17.84 26.34 6.77
N GLN A 474 16.72 25.76 7.18
CA GLN A 474 16.02 26.17 8.40
C GLN A 474 16.80 25.80 9.66
N LEU A 475 17.43 24.62 9.72
CA LEU A 475 18.27 24.25 10.86
C LEU A 475 19.47 25.20 11.01
N LEU A 476 20.06 25.64 9.89
CA LEU A 476 21.23 26.54 9.90
C LEU A 476 20.89 28.00 10.24
N THR A 477 19.66 28.45 9.93
CA THR A 477 19.30 29.88 9.97
C THR A 477 18.12 30.22 10.87
N GLY A 478 17.33 29.23 11.28
CA GLY A 478 16.02 29.41 11.93
C GLY A 478 14.93 29.97 11.01
N ARG A 479 15.17 30.07 9.70
CA ARG A 479 14.27 30.71 8.72
C ARG A 479 14.01 29.79 7.54
N LEU A 480 12.93 30.03 6.79
CA LEU A 480 12.68 29.33 5.53
C LEU A 480 13.35 30.07 4.35
N PRO A 481 13.91 29.36 3.35
CA PRO A 481 14.63 29.97 2.23
C PRO A 481 13.76 30.91 1.38
N TYR A 482 12.48 30.57 1.22
CA TYR A 482 11.49 31.35 0.46
C TYR A 482 10.43 32.00 1.37
N GLY A 483 10.60 31.93 2.69
CA GLY A 483 9.57 32.28 3.67
C GLY A 483 8.42 31.27 3.72
N GLN A 484 7.38 31.57 4.51
CA GLN A 484 6.19 30.73 4.58
C GLN A 484 5.40 30.81 3.27
N VAL A 485 5.10 29.65 2.71
CA VAL A 485 4.26 29.48 1.51
C VAL A 485 2.90 28.96 1.94
N LEU A 486 1.84 29.64 1.51
CA LEU A 486 0.46 29.20 1.72
C LEU A 486 0.01 28.34 0.54
N PRO A 487 -0.87 27.33 0.73
CA PRO A 487 -1.25 26.36 -0.30
C PRO A 487 -1.85 26.93 -1.60
N TYR A 488 -2.28 28.19 -1.58
CA TYR A 488 -2.88 28.88 -2.73
C TYR A 488 -1.97 29.98 -3.31
N GLN A 489 -0.77 30.17 -2.76
CA GLN A 489 0.18 31.18 -3.23
C GLN A 489 1.28 30.54 -4.08
N VAL A 490 1.17 30.69 -5.40
CA VAL A 490 2.25 30.40 -6.38
C VAL A 490 3.44 31.38 -6.21
N GLY A 491 3.24 32.45 -5.43
CA GLY A 491 3.93 33.72 -5.59
C GLY A 491 5.18 33.99 -4.74
N ARG A 492 5.97 33.00 -4.30
CA ARG A 492 7.24 33.29 -3.60
C ARG A 492 8.53 32.82 -4.27
N TYR A 493 8.45 32.02 -5.33
CA TYR A 493 9.63 31.61 -6.12
C TYR A 493 10.15 32.68 -7.09
N TYR A 494 9.86 33.97 -6.85
CA TYR A 494 10.29 35.08 -7.71
C TYR A 494 11.72 35.55 -7.41
N ARG A 495 12.29 35.19 -6.26
CA ARG A 495 13.66 35.56 -5.84
C ARG A 495 14.47 34.31 -5.52
N ASP A 496 15.77 34.38 -5.80
CA ASP A 496 16.73 33.40 -5.30
C ASP A 496 16.80 33.47 -3.76
N PRO A 497 16.99 32.34 -3.07
CA PRO A 497 17.08 32.33 -1.62
C PRO A 497 18.35 33.05 -1.15
N THR A 498 18.26 33.71 0.00
CA THR A 498 19.43 34.37 0.59
C THR A 498 20.42 33.32 1.08
N PRO A 499 21.74 33.42 0.84
CA PRO A 499 22.70 32.43 1.34
C PRO A 499 22.64 32.29 2.88
N PRO A 500 22.67 31.06 3.44
CA PRO A 500 22.64 30.83 4.88
C PRO A 500 23.65 31.66 5.69
N SER A 501 24.88 31.85 5.20
CA SER A 501 25.93 32.63 5.85
C SER A 501 25.57 34.09 6.13
N ARG A 502 24.60 34.66 5.38
CA ARG A 502 24.09 36.02 5.62
C ARG A 502 23.22 36.11 6.87
N HIS A 503 22.61 35.00 7.28
CA HIS A 503 21.83 34.91 8.52
C HIS A 503 22.63 34.33 9.68
N ASN A 504 23.53 33.38 9.39
CA ASN A 504 24.40 32.76 10.37
C ASN A 504 25.86 32.74 9.87
N PRO A 505 26.71 33.68 10.32
CA PRO A 505 28.11 33.78 9.89
C PRO A 505 28.99 32.56 10.22
N GLU A 506 28.55 31.67 11.10
CA GLU A 506 29.26 30.41 11.40
C GLU A 506 29.15 29.40 10.25
N VAL A 507 28.20 29.59 9.33
CA VAL A 507 28.02 28.73 8.17
C VAL A 507 29.17 28.94 7.18
N PRO A 508 29.95 27.90 6.86
CA PRO A 508 31.04 28.02 5.90
C PRO A 508 30.51 28.14 4.47
N ILE A 509 31.25 28.84 3.62
CA ILE A 509 30.85 29.15 2.22
C ILE A 509 30.56 27.88 1.41
N TRP A 510 31.29 26.79 1.63
CA TRP A 510 31.02 25.53 0.91
C TRP A 510 29.61 24.99 1.23
N LEU A 511 29.11 25.20 2.45
CA LEU A 511 27.78 24.76 2.87
C LEU A 511 26.69 25.66 2.28
N ASP A 512 26.96 26.96 2.11
CA ASP A 512 26.08 27.86 1.35
C ASP A 512 25.84 27.32 -0.08
N HIS A 513 26.89 26.84 -0.74
CA HIS A 513 26.78 26.34 -2.11
C HIS A 513 25.93 25.06 -2.17
N VAL A 514 26.16 24.14 -1.23
CA VAL A 514 25.39 22.89 -1.13
C VAL A 514 23.90 23.19 -0.87
N VAL A 515 23.60 24.04 0.11
CA VAL A 515 22.21 24.39 0.44
C VAL A 515 21.54 25.10 -0.73
N GLN A 516 22.19 26.09 -1.35
CA GLN A 516 21.63 26.79 -2.51
C GLN A 516 21.39 25.87 -3.72
N LYS A 517 22.26 24.89 -3.94
CA LYS A 517 22.05 23.86 -4.97
C LYS A 517 20.81 23.02 -4.64
N ALA A 518 20.67 22.55 -3.39
CA ALA A 518 19.54 21.73 -2.97
C ALA A 518 18.19 22.46 -3.10
N VAL A 519 18.14 23.76 -2.77
CA VAL A 519 16.91 24.56 -2.85
C VAL A 519 16.76 25.35 -4.15
N ALA A 520 17.52 25.02 -5.20
CA ALA A 520 17.46 25.74 -6.47
C ALA A 520 16.04 25.66 -7.08
N ARG A 521 15.57 26.78 -7.63
CA ARG A 521 14.24 26.88 -8.26
C ARG A 521 14.14 25.98 -9.48
N ASP A 522 15.18 26.01 -10.32
CA ASP A 522 15.30 25.13 -11.47
C ASP A 522 15.69 23.73 -11.00
N LYS A 523 14.85 22.75 -11.35
CA LYS A 523 15.06 21.33 -11.08
C LYS A 523 16.39 20.83 -11.65
N ALA A 524 16.79 21.29 -12.83
CA ALA A 524 18.03 20.88 -13.47
C ALA A 524 19.30 21.34 -12.72
N LEU A 525 19.17 22.30 -11.81
CA LEU A 525 20.28 22.79 -10.98
C LEU A 525 20.38 22.06 -9.64
N ARG A 526 19.41 21.22 -9.28
CA ARG A 526 19.40 20.47 -8.01
C ARG A 526 20.31 19.24 -8.05
N PHE A 527 20.44 18.60 -6.90
CA PHE A 527 21.00 17.25 -6.82
C PHE A 527 20.05 16.26 -7.48
N GLU A 528 20.59 15.37 -8.30
CA GLU A 528 19.82 14.35 -9.00
C GLU A 528 19.49 13.17 -8.09
N THR A 529 20.42 12.82 -7.19
CA THR A 529 20.31 11.66 -6.30
C THR A 529 20.69 12.00 -4.86
N ALA A 530 20.17 11.22 -3.90
CA ALA A 530 20.51 11.36 -2.50
C ALA A 530 22.01 11.10 -2.25
N GLU A 531 22.62 10.18 -3.00
CA GLU A 531 24.04 9.84 -2.96
C GLU A 531 24.91 11.02 -3.42
N GLU A 532 24.50 11.75 -4.47
CA GLU A 532 25.21 12.95 -4.93
C GLU A 532 25.20 14.04 -3.84
N PHE A 533 24.05 14.27 -3.20
CA PHE A 533 23.92 15.25 -2.12
C PHE A 533 24.73 14.82 -0.90
N LEU A 534 24.68 13.53 -0.52
CA LEU A 534 25.45 13.00 0.61
C LEU A 534 26.95 13.18 0.38
N LEU A 535 27.42 12.86 -0.82
CA LEU A 535 28.82 13.02 -1.20
C LEU A 535 29.28 14.49 -1.13
N ALA A 536 28.41 15.42 -1.54
CA ALA A 536 28.68 16.85 -1.47
C ALA A 536 28.83 17.35 -0.01
N LEU A 537 28.03 16.82 0.91
CA LEU A 537 28.16 17.13 2.35
C LEU A 537 29.42 16.50 2.95
N GLU A 538 29.75 15.25 2.60
CA GLU A 538 30.94 14.56 3.12
C GLU A 538 32.25 15.19 2.65
N ARG A 539 32.31 15.61 1.37
CA ARG A 539 33.53 16.13 0.76
C ARG A 539 33.60 17.65 0.74
N GLY A 540 32.52 18.36 1.08
CA GLY A 540 32.37 19.81 0.85
C GLY A 540 33.49 20.68 1.39
N ALA A 541 34.05 20.35 2.56
CA ALA A 541 35.19 21.08 3.14
C ALA A 541 36.51 20.86 2.38
N SER A 542 36.67 19.72 1.69
CA SER A 542 37.88 19.34 0.95
C SER A 542 37.79 19.61 -0.56
N ARG A 543 36.58 19.66 -1.11
CA ARG A 543 36.27 19.90 -2.53
C ARG A 543 34.98 20.73 -2.64
N PRO A 544 35.07 22.06 -2.53
CA PRO A 544 33.89 22.92 -2.58
C PRO A 544 33.24 22.86 -3.97
N LEU A 545 31.90 22.76 -4.00
CA LEU A 545 31.13 22.85 -5.24
C LEU A 545 31.18 24.28 -5.81
N THR A 546 31.15 24.41 -7.13
CA THR A 546 30.94 25.70 -7.79
C THR A 546 29.48 26.10 -7.64
N MET A 547 29.20 27.38 -7.31
CA MET A 547 27.83 27.89 -7.23
C MET A 547 27.08 27.68 -8.56
N PRO A 548 25.79 27.29 -8.53
CA PRO A 548 24.93 27.44 -9.70
C PRO A 548 25.01 28.88 -10.21
N PRO A 549 25.07 29.12 -11.53
CA PRO A 549 25.14 30.47 -12.05
C PRO A 549 23.94 31.28 -11.55
N ALA A 550 24.24 32.48 -11.06
CA ALA A 550 23.24 33.47 -10.71
C ALA A 550 22.21 33.63 -11.83
N SER A 551 20.91 33.54 -11.49
CA SER A 551 19.87 33.94 -12.45
C SER A 551 20.10 35.41 -12.85
N ALA A 552 19.84 35.75 -14.13
CA ALA A 552 20.09 37.10 -14.64
C ALA A 552 19.36 38.15 -13.78
N LEU A 553 19.90 39.37 -13.65
CA LEU A 553 19.31 40.41 -12.77
C LEU A 553 17.81 40.66 -13.04
N LEU A 554 17.37 40.54 -14.30
CA LEU A 554 15.96 40.63 -14.70
C LEU A 554 15.08 39.48 -14.15
N GLN A 555 15.65 38.28 -13.97
CA GLN A 555 14.98 37.08 -13.45
C GLN A 555 15.05 36.95 -11.91
N ARG A 556 15.92 37.74 -11.26
CA ARG A 556 16.10 37.75 -9.79
C ARG A 556 15.08 38.57 -9.04
N ASP A 557 14.68 39.71 -9.60
CA ASP A 557 13.61 40.54 -9.05
C ASP A 557 12.95 41.34 -10.19
N PRO A 558 11.77 40.92 -10.68
CA PRO A 558 11.10 41.61 -11.79
C PRO A 558 10.72 43.06 -11.43
N THR A 559 10.71 43.42 -10.14
CA THR A 559 10.46 44.79 -9.69
C THR A 559 11.71 45.68 -9.67
N MET A 560 12.91 45.10 -9.84
CA MET A 560 14.16 45.87 -9.77
C MET A 560 14.30 46.85 -10.94
N LEU A 561 13.84 46.46 -12.14
CA LEU A 561 13.78 47.34 -13.31
C LEU A 561 12.90 48.56 -13.03
N TRP A 562 11.73 48.35 -12.43
CA TRP A 562 10.80 49.41 -12.05
C TRP A 562 11.34 50.30 -10.96
N LYS A 563 12.05 49.75 -9.96
CA LYS A 563 12.74 50.53 -8.91
C LYS A 563 13.86 51.39 -9.50
N LEU A 564 14.62 50.86 -10.46
CA LEU A 564 15.65 51.60 -11.18
C LEU A 564 15.04 52.72 -12.02
N LEU A 565 13.98 52.44 -12.78
CA LEU A 565 13.23 53.44 -13.57
C LEU A 565 12.64 54.54 -12.68
N LEU A 566 12.06 54.18 -11.53
CA LEU A 566 11.56 55.13 -10.55
C LEU A 566 12.70 56.01 -10.01
N GLY A 567 13.83 55.41 -9.63
CA GLY A 567 15.00 56.13 -9.14
C GLY A 567 15.57 57.08 -10.20
N LEU A 568 15.65 56.65 -11.47
CA LEU A 568 16.10 57.46 -12.59
C LEU A 568 15.12 58.61 -12.88
N SER A 569 13.82 58.34 -12.84
CA SER A 569 12.77 59.34 -13.01
C SER A 569 12.80 60.38 -11.88
N ALA A 570 12.97 59.94 -10.63
CA ALA A 570 13.12 60.84 -9.49
C ALA A 570 14.36 61.73 -9.63
N LEU A 571 15.51 61.16 -10.00
CA LEU A 571 16.74 61.91 -10.24
C LEU A 571 16.58 62.91 -11.41
N PHE A 572 15.96 62.49 -12.50
CA PHE A 572 15.69 63.35 -13.66
C PHE A 572 14.76 64.52 -13.29
N ASN A 573 13.70 64.26 -12.52
CA ASN A 573 12.82 65.31 -12.03
C ASN A 573 13.53 66.28 -11.10
N VAL A 574 14.40 65.79 -10.20
CA VAL A 574 15.23 66.65 -9.34
C VAL A 574 16.17 67.52 -10.17
N LEU A 575 16.80 66.96 -11.21
CA LEU A 575 17.66 67.70 -12.13
C LEU A 575 16.87 68.74 -12.94
N LEU A 576 15.65 68.41 -13.39
CA LEU A 576 14.76 69.35 -14.07
C LEU A 576 14.36 70.50 -13.17
N VAL A 577 13.97 70.23 -11.92
CA VAL A 577 13.64 71.26 -10.94
C VAL A 577 14.85 72.13 -10.64
N TYR A 578 16.04 71.54 -10.48
CA TYR A 578 17.28 72.28 -10.32
C TYR A 578 17.58 73.16 -11.54
N TRP A 579 17.41 72.63 -12.75
CA TRP A 579 17.60 73.35 -14.00
C TRP A 579 16.66 74.57 -14.10
N LEU A 580 15.38 74.38 -13.77
CA LEU A 580 14.35 75.41 -13.81
C LEU A 580 14.55 76.51 -12.75
N LEU A 581 15.14 76.16 -11.61
CA LEU A 581 15.37 77.10 -10.50
C LEU A 581 16.70 77.86 -10.61
N PHE A 582 17.72 77.30 -11.26
CA PHE A 582 19.10 77.81 -11.15
C PHE A 582 19.80 78.09 -12.48
N LEU A 583 19.22 77.79 -13.64
CA LEU A 583 19.77 78.22 -14.94
C LEU A 583 18.97 79.40 -15.52
N PRO A 584 19.66 80.49 -15.94
CA PRO A 584 18.99 81.64 -16.54
C PRO A 584 18.41 81.28 -17.91
N THR A 585 17.15 81.69 -18.15
CA THR A 585 16.42 81.55 -19.42
C THR A 585 17.05 82.34 -20.55
#